data_AF-A0ABD3MQ18-F1
#
_entry.id   AF-A0ABD3MQ18-F1
#
_cell.length_a   1.000
_cell.length_b   1.000
_cell.length_c   1.000
_cell.angle_alpha   90.00
_cell.angle_beta   90.00
_cell.angle_gamma   90.00
#
_symmetry.space_group_name_H-M   'P 1'
#
loop_
_entity.id
_entity.type
_entity.pdbx_description
1 polymer ?
#
loop_
_entity_poly.entity_id
_entity_poly.type
_entity_poly.pdbx_seq_one_letter_code
_entity_poly.pdbx_strand_id
1 'polypeptide(L)'
;MDSEDLNEHYRSPLLRDEVAPTASHAETKSWSLISSLMNSSLSEFSASSIFDAPSSGARRVGDVEEDPPRDARGRCERIPTMTFIAVFMVVFTVVLFLAAAFMPDTANRAANATAPAPTTPKFPSKPMPLRVYLLAGQSNMEGHASVKTIEYIGDDPETAPLLERIIGPNGKPRDASNVWIAYYTDRDDDRTANGEVFGKLATGYGYRSDPAKDNGMIGPEYAFGLALDRAVSNDIGQQNDRGEGGGGPVLIIKTAWGGKSLDYDFRSPSSGPLPRDKIDAESGGTVANVGHYYRLMIAYAKEVLSDPGRVCPAYDPSVGYEIAGFVWFQGWNDMVDYRYYAGKSGKERDYARYSDMLASFVRDVRTDLGAPDLPFVIGVMGVDGDHANENELLFREAEAAPASLPEFVGNVVAVRTASFWDDRLGAVDKKKAEVADLARRLDDRDPSGPNADGHMTVEDQRRYVADYKSKLISPDEEALLKRGASAPGYHYLGCAKIFAQIGEAFAEAMLQMERAASAQLRKEA
;
A
#
# COMPACT_ATOMS: atom_id res chain seq x y z
N MET A 1 1.82 20.10 -14.33
CA MET A 1 2.27 18.76 -14.78
C MET A 1 2.15 17.79 -13.62
N ASP A 2 1.13 16.96 -13.65
CA ASP A 2 0.82 15.97 -12.63
C ASP A 2 1.61 14.67 -12.82
N SER A 3 1.59 13.78 -11.82
CA SER A 3 2.12 12.42 -12.00
C SER A 3 1.36 11.60 -13.06
N GLU A 4 0.14 12.04 -13.41
CA GLU A 4 -0.64 11.51 -14.53
C GLU A 4 -0.15 12.00 -15.91
N ASP A 5 0.53 13.14 -16.01
CA ASP A 5 1.07 13.66 -17.27
C ASP A 5 2.36 12.93 -17.66
N LEU A 6 3.17 12.54 -16.66
CA LEU A 6 4.31 11.63 -16.86
C LEU A 6 3.88 10.24 -17.40
N ASN A 7 2.58 9.92 -17.31
CA ASN A 7 1.99 8.71 -17.86
C ASN A 7 1.69 8.82 -19.38
N GLU A 8 1.83 10.00 -20.01
CA GLU A 8 1.58 10.21 -21.45
C GLU A 8 2.35 9.22 -22.33
N HIS A 9 3.61 8.91 -21.98
CA HIS A 9 4.44 7.97 -22.73
C HIS A 9 3.78 6.60 -22.88
N TYR A 10 3.00 6.14 -21.90
CA TYR A 10 2.29 4.85 -21.93
C TYR A 10 0.80 4.97 -22.31
N ARG A 11 0.27 6.18 -22.58
CA ARG A 11 -1.17 6.40 -22.83
C ARG A 11 -1.63 6.14 -24.27
N SER A 12 -0.71 6.07 -25.24
CA SER A 12 -1.01 5.91 -26.68
C SER A 12 -1.99 4.74 -26.96
N PRO A 13 -3.07 4.95 -27.74
CA PRO A 13 -4.03 3.91 -28.12
C PRO A 13 -3.41 2.72 -28.89
N LEU A 14 -2.21 2.90 -29.45
CA LEU A 14 -1.47 1.88 -30.19
C LEU A 14 -0.84 0.80 -29.28
N LEU A 15 -0.59 1.13 -28.00
CA LEU A 15 0.06 0.26 -27.02
C LEU A 15 -0.93 -0.57 -26.19
N ARG A 16 -2.24 -0.36 -26.37
CA ARG A 16 -3.28 -1.06 -25.62
C ARG A 16 -3.58 -2.39 -26.31
N ASP A 17 -3.39 -3.49 -25.59
CA ASP A 17 -3.91 -4.80 -26.01
C ASP A 17 -5.41 -4.68 -26.32
N GLU A 18 -5.85 -5.29 -27.43
CA GLU A 18 -7.27 -5.37 -27.74
C GLU A 18 -7.96 -6.39 -26.83
N VAL A 19 -8.34 -5.93 -25.65
CA VAL A 19 -9.44 -6.53 -24.89
C VAL A 19 -10.69 -6.39 -25.77
N ALA A 20 -11.01 -7.46 -26.52
CA ALA A 20 -12.22 -7.54 -27.32
C ALA A 20 -13.42 -7.14 -26.46
N PRO A 21 -14.31 -6.24 -26.93
CA PRO A 21 -15.24 -5.53 -26.07
C PRO A 21 -16.22 -6.49 -25.39
N THR A 22 -16.00 -6.75 -24.11
CA THR A 22 -17.01 -7.37 -23.24
C THR A 22 -18.21 -6.44 -23.19
N ALA A 23 -19.42 -7.00 -23.31
CA ALA A 23 -20.62 -6.27 -23.73
C ALA A 23 -21.22 -5.29 -22.68
N SER A 24 -20.44 -4.83 -21.70
CA SER A 24 -20.86 -3.88 -20.66
C SER A 24 -20.72 -2.40 -21.04
N HIS A 25 -19.82 -2.07 -21.98
CA HIS A 25 -19.48 -0.68 -22.30
C HIS A 25 -20.43 0.02 -23.30
N ALA A 26 -21.47 -0.67 -23.77
CA ALA A 26 -22.46 -0.10 -24.69
C ALA A 26 -23.62 0.62 -23.97
N GLU A 27 -23.99 0.20 -22.76
CA GLU A 27 -25.27 0.61 -22.15
C GLU A 27 -25.20 1.91 -21.34
N THR A 28 -24.03 2.24 -20.77
CA THR A 28 -23.86 3.43 -19.90
C THR A 28 -24.00 4.77 -20.64
N LYS A 29 -23.91 4.79 -21.98
CA LYS A 29 -24.19 5.99 -22.79
C LYS A 29 -25.66 6.19 -23.15
N SER A 30 -26.54 5.22 -22.87
CA SER A 30 -27.99 5.36 -23.10
C SER A 30 -28.67 6.15 -21.98
N TRP A 31 -28.32 5.86 -20.72
CA TRP A 31 -29.05 6.33 -19.55
C TRP A 31 -28.88 7.83 -19.23
N SER A 32 -27.75 8.45 -19.57
CA SER A 32 -27.54 9.89 -19.36
C SER A 32 -28.43 10.76 -20.26
N LEU A 33 -28.68 10.33 -21.50
CA LEU A 33 -29.57 11.00 -22.44
C LEU A 33 -31.04 10.90 -22.04
N ILE A 34 -31.47 9.76 -21.48
CA ILE A 34 -32.84 9.55 -21.00
C ILE A 34 -33.11 10.40 -19.74
N SER A 35 -32.17 10.44 -18.79
CA SER A 35 -32.32 11.24 -17.57
C SER A 35 -32.43 12.74 -17.86
N SER A 36 -31.66 13.25 -18.84
CA SER A 36 -31.72 14.66 -19.26
C SER A 36 -33.04 15.07 -19.94
N LEU A 37 -33.84 14.13 -20.42
CA LEU A 37 -35.12 14.41 -21.11
C LEU A 37 -36.35 14.33 -20.20
N MET A 38 -36.25 13.70 -19.02
CA MET A 38 -37.36 13.62 -18.06
C MET A 38 -37.40 14.78 -17.05
N ASN A 39 -36.32 15.54 -16.90
CA ASN A 39 -36.21 16.60 -15.90
C ASN A 39 -36.66 18.00 -16.39
N SER A 40 -37.19 18.11 -17.62
CA SER A 40 -37.50 19.40 -18.28
C SER A 40 -38.99 19.65 -18.53
N SER A 41 -39.90 19.02 -17.77
CA SER A 41 -41.36 19.17 -17.96
C SER A 41 -42.19 19.36 -16.68
N LEU A 42 -41.57 19.74 -15.55
CA LEU A 42 -42.27 19.96 -14.27
C LEU A 42 -41.75 21.21 -13.54
N SER A 43 -42.01 22.38 -14.11
CA SER A 43 -41.70 23.68 -13.48
C SER A 43 -42.78 24.75 -13.70
N GLU A 44 -44.06 24.36 -13.74
CA GLU A 44 -45.19 25.29 -13.89
C GLU A 44 -46.46 24.74 -13.20
N PHE A 45 -46.74 25.20 -11.98
CA PHE A 45 -48.02 25.76 -11.47
C PHE A 45 -47.95 25.99 -9.95
N SER A 46 -48.79 26.87 -9.39
CA SER A 46 -48.60 27.41 -8.04
C SER A 46 -49.77 27.21 -7.07
N ALA A 47 -49.38 27.03 -5.81
CA ALA A 47 -50.02 27.51 -4.58
C ALA A 47 -51.36 26.93 -4.06
N SER A 48 -51.49 27.07 -2.73
CA SER A 48 -52.71 27.12 -1.91
C SER A 48 -53.40 25.82 -1.41
N SER A 49 -53.11 25.53 -0.13
CA SER A 49 -54.08 25.35 0.97
C SER A 49 -55.01 24.12 1.10
N ILE A 50 -54.82 23.44 2.25
CA ILE A 50 -55.84 23.03 3.26
C ILE A 50 -56.50 21.63 3.19
N PHE A 51 -56.46 20.97 4.38
CA PHE A 51 -57.21 19.83 4.95
C PHE A 51 -57.16 18.40 4.37
N ASP A 52 -56.84 17.49 5.30
CA ASP A 52 -57.29 16.09 5.51
C ASP A 52 -57.22 14.99 4.44
N ALA A 53 -57.16 13.77 4.95
CA ALA A 53 -57.09 12.49 4.24
C ALA A 53 -58.32 11.62 4.63
N PRO A 54 -58.47 10.34 4.20
CA PRO A 54 -57.69 9.57 3.23
C PRO A 54 -58.54 8.78 2.18
N SER A 55 -57.86 7.95 1.37
CA SER A 55 -58.26 6.58 0.95
C SER A 55 -58.83 6.26 -0.45
N SER A 56 -58.33 5.13 -0.98
CA SER A 56 -59.00 4.12 -1.85
C SER A 56 -59.16 4.32 -3.38
N GLY A 57 -58.20 3.74 -4.14
CA GLY A 57 -58.45 2.97 -5.37
C GLY A 57 -58.75 3.70 -6.71
N ALA A 58 -58.72 3.05 -7.88
CA ALA A 58 -58.11 1.75 -8.24
C ALA A 58 -58.11 1.49 -9.79
N ARG A 59 -57.06 0.82 -10.31
CA ARG A 59 -56.94 0.20 -11.68
C ARG A 59 -56.94 1.21 -12.85
N ARG A 60 -56.47 0.89 -14.08
CA ARG A 60 -55.90 -0.32 -14.76
C ARG A 60 -54.86 0.20 -15.80
N VAL A 61 -53.93 -0.51 -16.44
CA VAL A 61 -53.58 -1.95 -16.68
C VAL A 61 -52.09 -2.11 -16.20
N GLY A 62 -51.32 -3.21 -16.23
CA GLY A 62 -51.35 -4.51 -16.93
C GLY A 62 -50.69 -4.45 -18.33
N ASP A 63 -50.12 -5.51 -18.92
CA ASP A 63 -49.92 -6.94 -18.59
C ASP A 63 -48.79 -7.49 -19.55
N VAL A 64 -47.99 -8.54 -19.35
CA VAL A 64 -47.78 -9.57 -18.28
C VAL A 64 -46.42 -10.30 -18.48
N GLU A 65 -45.77 -10.80 -17.42
CA GLU A 65 -44.76 -11.89 -17.42
C GLU A 65 -44.75 -12.48 -15.98
N GLU A 66 -45.47 -13.57 -15.65
CA GLU A 66 -45.25 -15.03 -15.83
C GLU A 66 -45.04 -15.71 -14.46
N ASP A 67 -45.67 -16.88 -14.23
CA ASP A 67 -45.89 -17.47 -12.89
C ASP A 67 -45.99 -19.02 -12.96
N PRO A 68 -45.27 -19.81 -12.13
CA PRO A 68 -45.34 -21.27 -12.14
C PRO A 68 -46.60 -21.83 -11.43
N PRO A 69 -47.04 -23.05 -11.78
CA PRO A 69 -48.47 -23.41 -11.72
C PRO A 69 -49.03 -23.76 -10.33
N ARG A 70 -50.35 -23.53 -10.18
CA ARG A 70 -51.20 -24.03 -9.07
C ARG A 70 -52.44 -24.71 -9.62
N ASP A 71 -53.04 -25.61 -8.84
CA ASP A 71 -54.05 -26.56 -9.34
C ASP A 71 -55.52 -26.09 -9.20
N ALA A 72 -56.39 -26.77 -9.93
CA ALA A 72 -57.79 -26.42 -10.09
C ALA A 72 -58.66 -26.85 -8.89
N ARG A 73 -58.50 -26.17 -7.73
CA ARG A 73 -59.58 -26.05 -6.72
C ARG A 73 -59.51 -24.92 -5.69
N GLY A 74 -58.48 -24.05 -5.73
CA GLY A 74 -58.55 -22.71 -5.13
C GLY A 74 -58.93 -22.64 -3.64
N ARG A 75 -58.32 -23.47 -2.78
CA ARG A 75 -58.45 -23.37 -1.31
C ARG A 75 -57.10 -23.19 -0.63
N CYS A 76 -57.12 -22.49 0.50
CA CYS A 76 -55.97 -22.25 1.36
C CYS A 76 -56.16 -23.04 2.66
N GLU A 77 -55.21 -23.90 3.01
CA GLU A 77 -55.23 -24.68 4.25
C GLU A 77 -53.92 -24.47 5.03
N ARG A 78 -54.04 -24.27 6.35
CA ARG A 78 -52.93 -24.20 7.31
C ARG A 78 -52.93 -25.48 8.15
N ILE A 79 -51.83 -26.24 8.14
CA ILE A 79 -51.58 -27.34 9.09
C ILE A 79 -50.10 -27.25 9.57
N PRO A 80 -49.79 -27.41 10.87
CA PRO A 80 -48.47 -27.09 11.41
C PRO A 80 -47.48 -28.27 11.44
N THR A 81 -46.20 -27.99 11.21
CA THR A 81 -45.09 -28.95 11.29
C THR A 81 -44.36 -28.89 12.64
N MET A 82 -44.92 -29.53 13.67
CA MET A 82 -44.32 -29.54 15.03
C MET A 82 -44.20 -30.93 15.66
N THR A 83 -43.97 -31.98 14.85
CA THR A 83 -44.01 -33.38 15.35
C THR A 83 -42.83 -34.27 14.92
N PHE A 84 -41.82 -33.73 14.23
CA PHE A 84 -40.66 -34.52 13.75
C PHE A 84 -39.37 -34.38 14.57
N ILE A 85 -39.20 -33.32 15.37
CA ILE A 85 -37.96 -33.07 16.13
C ILE A 85 -37.89 -33.89 17.43
N ALA A 86 -39.03 -34.13 18.09
CA ALA A 86 -39.07 -34.81 19.39
C ALA A 86 -38.63 -36.28 19.36
N VAL A 87 -38.83 -36.99 18.24
CA VAL A 87 -38.53 -38.43 18.13
C VAL A 87 -37.02 -38.68 18.02
N PHE A 88 -36.27 -37.80 17.36
CA PHE A 88 -34.84 -38.02 17.08
C PHE A 88 -33.95 -37.90 18.33
N MET A 89 -34.24 -36.95 19.23
CA MET A 89 -33.44 -36.75 20.45
C MET A 89 -33.58 -37.89 21.47
N VAL A 90 -34.75 -38.53 21.56
CA VAL A 90 -34.97 -39.65 22.49
C VAL A 90 -34.15 -40.87 22.08
N VAL A 91 -34.11 -41.21 20.78
CA VAL A 91 -33.36 -42.37 20.27
C VAL A 91 -31.85 -42.19 20.48
N PHE A 92 -31.30 -41.00 20.16
CA PHE A 92 -29.85 -40.76 20.25
C PHE A 92 -29.34 -40.84 21.70
N THR A 93 -30.13 -40.36 22.66
CA THR A 93 -29.78 -40.38 24.09
C THR A 93 -29.72 -41.80 24.67
N VAL A 94 -30.61 -42.70 24.24
CA VAL A 94 -30.64 -44.10 24.71
C VAL A 94 -29.44 -44.90 24.17
N VAL A 95 -29.01 -44.65 22.93
CA VAL A 95 -27.83 -45.33 22.34
C VAL A 95 -26.54 -44.97 23.10
N LEU A 96 -26.38 -43.70 23.51
CA LEU A 96 -25.21 -43.25 24.28
C LEU A 96 -25.12 -43.90 25.67
N PHE A 97 -26.24 -44.14 26.35
CA PHE A 97 -26.22 -44.79 27.67
C PHE A 97 -25.96 -46.30 27.63
N LEU A 98 -26.35 -47.00 26.55
CA LEU A 98 -26.10 -48.44 26.42
C LEU A 98 -24.64 -48.77 26.08
N ALA A 99 -23.91 -47.86 25.42
CA ALA A 99 -22.50 -48.05 25.10
C ALA A 99 -21.57 -48.07 26.34
N ALA A 100 -21.98 -47.45 27.45
CA ALA A 100 -21.19 -47.35 28.68
C ALA A 100 -21.19 -48.63 29.54
N ALA A 101 -22.04 -49.61 29.24
CA ALA A 101 -22.28 -50.77 30.11
C ALA A 101 -21.37 -52.00 29.83
N PHE A 102 -20.54 -51.97 28.78
CA PHE A 102 -19.76 -53.13 28.32
C PHE A 102 -18.30 -52.78 27.94
N MET A 103 -17.53 -52.26 28.89
CA MET A 103 -16.05 -52.28 28.81
C MET A 103 -15.46 -53.11 29.96
N PRO A 104 -14.51 -54.04 29.69
CA PRO A 104 -14.00 -54.98 30.69
C PRO A 104 -12.98 -54.35 31.65
N ASP A 105 -13.10 -54.71 32.93
CA ASP A 105 -12.32 -54.16 34.05
C ASP A 105 -10.83 -54.52 33.96
N THR A 106 -10.02 -53.57 33.49
CA THR A 106 -8.56 -53.67 33.36
C THR A 106 -7.81 -52.42 33.84
N ALA A 107 -8.54 -51.37 34.26
CA ALA A 107 -7.97 -50.05 34.57
C ALA A 107 -7.28 -49.95 35.95
N ASN A 108 -7.36 -51.00 36.78
CA ASN A 108 -6.92 -50.98 38.18
C ASN A 108 -5.45 -51.41 38.41
N ARG A 109 -4.58 -51.36 37.38
CA ARG A 109 -3.16 -51.75 37.51
C ARG A 109 -2.14 -50.80 36.86
N ALA A 110 -2.46 -49.50 36.81
CA ALA A 110 -1.52 -48.43 36.43
C ALA A 110 -1.34 -47.33 37.51
N ALA A 111 -2.01 -47.44 38.67
CA ALA A 111 -1.98 -46.46 39.75
C ALA A 111 -0.68 -46.53 40.60
N ASN A 112 0.48 -46.38 39.96
CA ASN A 112 1.77 -46.11 40.61
C ASN A 112 2.82 -45.52 39.62
N ALA A 113 2.37 -44.76 38.62
CA ALA A 113 3.23 -43.85 37.86
C ALA A 113 3.07 -42.43 38.42
N THR A 114 4.18 -41.71 38.59
CA THR A 114 4.22 -40.41 39.26
C THR A 114 3.30 -39.40 38.57
N ALA A 115 2.35 -38.82 39.31
CA ALA A 115 1.57 -37.69 38.81
C ALA A 115 2.53 -36.53 38.46
N PRO A 116 2.34 -35.84 37.31
CA PRO A 116 3.13 -34.65 37.02
C PRO A 116 2.93 -33.63 38.13
N ALA A 117 4.03 -33.03 38.59
CA ALA A 117 3.95 -31.97 39.61
C ALA A 117 3.02 -30.84 39.12
N PRO A 118 2.26 -30.19 40.02
CA PRO A 118 1.44 -29.05 39.63
C PRO A 118 2.33 -28.02 38.94
N THR A 119 1.94 -27.61 37.74
CA THR A 119 2.70 -26.64 36.95
C THR A 119 2.88 -25.37 37.77
N THR A 120 4.13 -25.03 38.08
CA THR A 120 4.46 -23.77 38.75
C THR A 120 3.80 -22.63 37.99
N PRO A 121 3.09 -21.70 38.65
CA PRO A 121 2.36 -20.65 37.96
C PRO A 121 3.30 -19.92 37.00
N LYS A 122 2.89 -19.81 35.73
CA LYS A 122 3.62 -18.96 34.79
C LYS A 122 3.56 -17.53 35.31
N PHE A 123 4.68 -17.04 35.84
CA PHE A 123 4.87 -15.60 35.97
C PHE A 123 4.75 -15.01 34.56
N PRO A 124 3.83 -14.07 34.29
CA PRO A 124 3.75 -13.46 32.99
C PRO A 124 5.06 -12.74 32.70
N SER A 125 5.56 -12.88 31.47
CA SER A 125 6.59 -11.99 30.95
C SER A 125 6.11 -10.55 31.13
N LYS A 126 6.97 -9.67 31.68
CA LYS A 126 6.63 -8.26 31.85
C LYS A 126 6.16 -7.70 30.49
N PRO A 127 4.94 -7.14 30.39
CA PRO A 127 4.48 -6.55 29.14
C PRO A 127 5.44 -5.45 28.69
N MET A 128 5.72 -5.41 27.39
CA MET A 128 6.54 -4.40 26.74
C MET A 128 5.63 -3.36 26.07
N PRO A 129 6.06 -2.08 25.99
CA PRO A 129 5.31 -1.07 25.27
C PRO A 129 5.15 -1.45 23.79
N LEU A 130 4.11 -0.93 23.17
CA LEU A 130 3.91 -1.00 21.72
C LEU A 130 4.94 -0.11 21.03
N ARG A 131 5.78 -0.68 20.16
CA ARG A 131 6.70 0.11 19.32
C ARG A 131 6.00 0.59 18.06
N VAL A 132 5.96 1.91 17.88
CA VAL A 132 5.29 2.56 16.75
C VAL A 132 6.32 3.12 15.77
N TYR A 133 6.25 2.70 14.51
CA TYR A 133 7.08 3.21 13.42
C TYR A 133 6.22 3.94 12.40
N LEU A 134 6.62 5.15 12.00
CA LEU A 134 5.92 5.93 10.98
C LEU A 134 6.60 5.75 9.63
N LEU A 135 5.83 5.43 8.57
CA LEU A 135 6.31 5.25 7.20
C LEU A 135 5.60 6.27 6.28
N ALA A 136 6.32 7.28 5.79
CA ALA A 136 5.75 8.35 4.99
C ALA A 136 6.48 8.59 3.65
N GLY A 137 5.76 9.10 2.65
CA GLY A 137 6.36 9.50 1.37
C GLY A 137 5.36 9.59 0.22
N GLN A 138 5.88 9.54 -1.02
CA GLN A 138 5.06 9.47 -2.24
C GLN A 138 4.93 8.02 -2.76
N SER A 139 4.74 7.79 -4.06
CA SER A 139 4.65 6.44 -4.66
C SER A 139 5.80 5.48 -4.31
N ASN A 140 7.00 6.01 -4.02
CA ASN A 140 8.13 5.26 -3.48
C ASN A 140 7.77 4.57 -2.13
N MET A 141 6.98 5.23 -1.28
CA MET A 141 6.41 4.63 -0.07
C MET A 141 5.06 3.93 -0.32
N GLU A 142 4.22 4.37 -1.29
CA GLU A 142 2.96 3.66 -1.62
C GLU A 142 3.25 2.19 -1.94
N GLY A 143 4.21 1.92 -2.82
CA GLY A 143 4.62 0.55 -3.18
C GLY A 143 3.82 -0.05 -4.33
N HIS A 144 4.40 -0.10 -5.51
CA HIS A 144 3.74 -0.54 -6.75
C HIS A 144 4.13 -1.97 -7.18
N ALA A 145 4.75 -2.74 -6.28
CA ALA A 145 5.10 -4.13 -6.55
C ALA A 145 3.92 -5.06 -6.33
N SER A 146 3.45 -5.68 -7.40
CA SER A 146 2.38 -6.67 -7.32
C SER A 146 2.91 -7.97 -6.73
N VAL A 147 2.12 -8.62 -5.87
CA VAL A 147 2.45 -9.89 -5.20
C VAL A 147 2.85 -11.01 -6.16
N LYS A 148 2.43 -10.95 -7.44
CA LYS A 148 2.86 -11.86 -8.50
C LYS A 148 4.39 -11.88 -8.70
N THR A 149 5.08 -10.80 -8.35
CA THR A 149 6.53 -10.63 -8.54
C THR A 149 7.35 -11.13 -7.36
N ILE A 150 6.71 -11.61 -6.28
CA ILE A 150 7.43 -12.11 -5.09
C ILE A 150 8.28 -13.34 -5.43
N GLU A 151 7.85 -14.23 -6.34
CA GLU A 151 8.67 -15.39 -6.72
C GLU A 151 9.99 -15.00 -7.41
N TYR A 152 10.03 -13.86 -8.11
CA TYR A 152 11.24 -13.36 -8.79
C TYR A 152 12.38 -13.03 -7.81
N ILE A 153 12.09 -12.82 -6.53
CA ILE A 153 13.11 -12.64 -5.47
C ILE A 153 14.02 -13.90 -5.37
N GLY A 154 13.53 -15.08 -5.76
CA GLY A 154 14.28 -16.34 -5.79
C GLY A 154 15.07 -16.61 -7.07
N ASP A 155 14.89 -15.81 -8.13
CA ASP A 155 15.63 -15.95 -9.40
C ASP A 155 17.05 -15.37 -9.36
N ASP A 156 17.43 -14.85 -8.20
CA ASP A 156 18.73 -14.25 -7.90
C ASP A 156 19.26 -14.89 -6.60
N PRO A 157 20.42 -15.60 -6.64
CA PRO A 157 20.98 -16.27 -5.47
C PRO A 157 21.27 -15.35 -4.28
N GLU A 158 21.51 -14.05 -4.49
CA GLU A 158 21.77 -13.10 -3.40
C GLU A 158 20.48 -12.73 -2.65
N THR A 159 19.33 -12.74 -3.33
CA THR A 159 18.01 -12.46 -2.73
C THR A 159 17.17 -13.70 -2.44
N ALA A 160 17.56 -14.90 -2.86
CA ALA A 160 16.87 -16.14 -2.48
C ALA A 160 16.70 -16.30 -0.94
N PRO A 161 17.69 -15.97 -0.07
CA PRO A 161 17.50 -15.98 1.38
C PRO A 161 16.50 -14.93 1.92
N LEU A 162 16.12 -13.93 1.12
CA LEU A 162 15.05 -12.97 1.42
C LEU A 162 13.69 -13.55 1.03
N LEU A 163 13.58 -14.27 -0.09
CA LEU A 163 12.36 -15.01 -0.44
C LEU A 163 11.98 -16.01 0.68
N GLU A 164 12.95 -16.73 1.24
CA GLU A 164 12.73 -17.67 2.36
C GLU A 164 12.17 -16.99 3.63
N ARG A 165 12.43 -15.69 3.83
CA ARG A 165 11.90 -14.91 4.96
C ARG A 165 10.50 -14.36 4.69
N ILE A 166 10.11 -14.24 3.42
CA ILE A 166 8.80 -13.76 2.98
C ILE A 166 7.80 -14.92 2.82
N ILE A 167 8.20 -16.02 2.19
CA ILE A 167 7.31 -17.17 1.95
C ILE A 167 7.16 -18.01 3.22
N GLY A 168 5.93 -18.23 3.66
CA GLY A 168 5.60 -19.10 4.79
C GLY A 168 5.59 -20.60 4.42
N PRO A 169 5.45 -21.51 5.41
CA PRO A 169 5.47 -22.96 5.19
C PRO A 169 4.37 -23.52 4.26
N ASN A 170 3.39 -22.70 3.89
CA ASN A 170 2.31 -23.00 2.95
C ASN A 170 2.62 -22.60 1.50
N GLY A 171 3.83 -22.12 1.20
CA GLY A 171 4.23 -21.67 -0.14
C GLY A 171 3.64 -20.32 -0.55
N LYS A 172 3.10 -19.53 0.38
CA LYS A 172 2.54 -18.19 0.13
C LYS A 172 3.31 -17.11 0.89
N PRO A 173 3.25 -15.83 0.49
CA PRO A 173 3.69 -14.72 1.34
C PRO A 173 3.06 -14.84 2.74
N ARG A 174 3.86 -14.63 3.80
CA ARG A 174 3.41 -14.77 5.19
C ARG A 174 2.88 -13.47 5.76
N ASP A 175 1.91 -13.57 6.66
CA ASP A 175 1.54 -12.48 7.57
C ASP A 175 2.61 -12.36 8.66
N ALA A 176 2.78 -11.16 9.23
CA ALA A 176 3.63 -10.95 10.39
C ALA A 176 3.03 -11.58 11.67
N SER A 177 3.88 -11.92 12.63
CA SER A 177 3.49 -12.55 13.90
C SER A 177 3.03 -11.51 14.93
N ASN A 178 3.80 -10.43 15.10
CA ASN A 178 3.66 -9.41 16.14
C ASN A 178 3.57 -7.97 15.59
N VAL A 179 3.31 -7.82 14.29
CA VAL A 179 3.27 -6.51 13.61
C VAL A 179 1.88 -6.22 13.05
N TRP A 180 1.36 -5.06 13.42
CA TRP A 180 0.14 -4.46 12.90
C TRP A 180 0.49 -3.26 12.03
N ILE A 181 -0.43 -2.85 11.17
CA ILE A 181 -0.30 -1.68 10.31
C ILE A 181 -1.62 -0.92 10.25
N ALA A 182 -1.54 0.40 10.21
CA ALA A 182 -2.63 1.31 9.88
C ALA A 182 -2.13 2.25 8.79
N TYR A 183 -2.80 2.26 7.63
CA TYR A 183 -2.33 2.89 6.40
C TYR A 183 -3.39 3.84 5.84
N TYR A 184 -3.05 5.12 5.73
CA TYR A 184 -3.88 6.12 5.04
C TYR A 184 -3.28 6.46 3.67
N THR A 185 -4.11 6.35 2.62
CA THR A 185 -3.68 6.40 1.20
C THR A 185 -4.72 7.06 0.27
N ASP A 186 -5.73 7.73 0.83
CA ASP A 186 -6.84 8.29 0.06
C ASP A 186 -6.37 9.39 -0.89
N ARG A 187 -6.83 9.36 -2.15
CA ARG A 187 -6.36 10.29 -3.20
C ARG A 187 -7.15 11.59 -3.27
N ASP A 188 -8.41 11.55 -2.86
CA ASP A 188 -9.33 12.70 -2.90
C ASP A 188 -9.31 13.50 -1.57
N ASP A 189 -8.53 13.03 -0.58
CA ASP A 189 -8.44 13.51 0.81
C ASP A 189 -9.79 13.54 1.56
N ASP A 190 -10.85 12.96 0.97
CA ASP A 190 -12.17 12.86 1.55
C ASP A 190 -12.21 11.81 2.67
N ARG A 191 -12.01 12.29 3.89
CA ARG A 191 -12.12 11.49 5.13
C ARG A 191 -13.49 10.81 5.34
N THR A 192 -14.50 11.02 4.48
CA THR A 192 -15.77 10.28 4.50
C THR A 192 -15.77 9.02 3.61
N ALA A 193 -14.81 8.88 2.69
CA ALA A 193 -14.57 7.65 1.92
C ALA A 193 -13.77 6.59 2.71
N ASN A 194 -13.25 6.95 3.89
CA ASN A 194 -12.50 6.10 4.81
C ASN A 194 -11.28 5.40 4.15
N GLY A 195 -10.44 6.11 3.39
CA GLY A 195 -9.20 5.54 2.83
C GLY A 195 -8.08 5.18 3.84
N GLU A 196 -8.45 4.92 5.09
CA GLU A 196 -7.64 4.16 6.05
C GLU A 196 -7.87 2.64 5.85
N VAL A 197 -6.79 1.88 5.88
CA VAL A 197 -6.81 0.42 5.89
C VAL A 197 -5.90 -0.06 7.02
N PHE A 198 -6.42 -0.86 7.95
CA PHE A 198 -5.64 -1.36 9.09
C PHE A 198 -5.88 -2.84 9.37
N GLY A 199 -4.93 -3.44 10.09
CA GLY A 199 -5.00 -4.83 10.51
C GLY A 199 -3.63 -5.40 10.87
N LYS A 200 -3.50 -6.72 10.83
CA LYS A 200 -2.19 -7.37 10.90
C LYS A 200 -1.42 -7.11 9.60
N LEU A 201 -0.10 -6.96 9.70
CA LEU A 201 0.72 -6.77 8.51
C LEU A 201 0.75 -8.04 7.65
N ALA A 202 0.42 -7.86 6.37
CA ALA A 202 0.37 -8.87 5.33
C ALA A 202 0.75 -8.19 3.99
N THR A 203 0.59 -8.90 2.87
CA THR A 203 0.55 -8.24 1.56
C THR A 203 -0.71 -7.38 1.41
N GLY A 204 -0.72 -6.41 0.49
CA GLY A 204 -1.91 -5.62 0.16
C GLY A 204 -1.97 -4.21 0.77
N TYR A 205 -0.94 -3.82 1.54
CA TYR A 205 -0.75 -2.45 2.03
C TYR A 205 0.13 -1.61 1.08
N GLY A 206 0.32 -2.06 -0.17
CA GLY A 206 0.89 -1.28 -1.25
C GLY A 206 -0.08 -0.25 -1.87
N TYR A 207 0.22 0.22 -3.08
CA TYR A 207 -0.60 1.15 -3.86
C TYR A 207 -2.06 0.68 -4.04
N ARG A 208 -3.01 1.60 -3.86
CA ARG A 208 -4.45 1.40 -4.06
C ARG A 208 -5.03 2.45 -5.00
N SER A 209 -5.80 1.98 -5.98
CA SER A 209 -6.60 2.82 -6.90
C SER A 209 -8.01 3.07 -6.39
N ASP A 210 -8.46 2.24 -5.46
CA ASP A 210 -9.68 2.35 -4.67
C ASP A 210 -9.26 2.01 -3.24
N PRO A 211 -9.25 2.95 -2.28
CA PRO A 211 -8.69 2.70 -0.95
C PRO A 211 -9.33 1.51 -0.22
N ALA A 212 -10.63 1.25 -0.46
CA ALA A 212 -11.36 0.14 0.16
C ALA A 212 -11.03 -1.23 -0.45
N LYS A 213 -10.29 -1.30 -1.58
CA LYS A 213 -9.93 -2.56 -2.25
C LYS A 213 -8.42 -2.83 -2.16
N ASP A 214 -8.09 -4.10 -1.91
CA ASP A 214 -6.72 -4.59 -2.09
C ASP A 214 -6.44 -4.81 -3.59
N ASN A 215 -5.41 -4.15 -4.10
CA ASN A 215 -4.91 -4.31 -5.47
C ASN A 215 -3.85 -5.42 -5.61
N GLY A 216 -3.54 -6.15 -4.53
CA GLY A 216 -2.49 -7.16 -4.51
C GLY A 216 -1.10 -6.53 -4.64
N MET A 217 -0.86 -5.40 -3.97
CA MET A 217 0.37 -4.62 -4.02
C MET A 217 1.11 -4.62 -2.67
N ILE A 218 2.43 -4.47 -2.72
CA ILE A 218 3.33 -4.23 -1.58
C ILE A 218 4.29 -3.07 -1.88
N GLY A 219 4.71 -2.40 -0.82
CA GLY A 219 5.83 -1.48 -0.81
C GLY A 219 6.93 -1.93 0.15
N PRO A 220 7.75 -1.00 0.66
CA PRO A 220 8.80 -1.34 1.62
C PRO A 220 8.21 -1.78 2.97
N GLU A 221 6.97 -1.40 3.31
CA GLU A 221 6.35 -1.69 4.61
C GLU A 221 6.26 -3.19 4.91
N TYR A 222 6.02 -4.01 3.89
CA TYR A 222 5.83 -5.44 4.06
C TYR A 222 7.14 -6.14 4.49
N ALA A 223 8.23 -5.91 3.78
CA ALA A 223 9.54 -6.46 4.15
C ALA A 223 10.15 -5.78 5.37
N PHE A 224 9.93 -4.47 5.55
CA PHE A 224 10.31 -3.73 6.76
C PHE A 224 9.67 -4.34 8.01
N GLY A 225 8.34 -4.53 7.99
CA GLY A 225 7.64 -5.11 9.12
C GLY A 225 7.90 -6.61 9.31
N LEU A 226 8.15 -7.39 8.25
CA LEU A 226 8.64 -8.77 8.41
C LEU A 226 10.07 -8.82 8.97
N ALA A 227 10.91 -7.83 8.70
CA ALA A 227 12.23 -7.72 9.32
C ALA A 227 12.11 -7.36 10.81
N LEU A 228 11.24 -6.40 11.16
CA LEU A 228 10.90 -6.11 12.55
C LEU A 228 10.27 -7.30 13.26
N ASP A 229 9.36 -8.07 12.64
CA ASP A 229 8.71 -9.24 13.26
C ASP A 229 9.74 -10.29 13.69
N ARG A 230 10.70 -10.57 12.81
CA ARG A 230 11.84 -11.45 13.11
C ARG A 230 12.74 -10.83 14.18
N ALA A 231 13.03 -9.54 14.09
CA ALA A 231 13.85 -8.85 15.07
C ALA A 231 13.22 -8.89 16.46
N VAL A 232 11.96 -8.49 16.65
CA VAL A 232 11.30 -8.55 17.97
C VAL A 232 11.20 -9.98 18.50
N SER A 233 10.98 -10.96 17.63
CA SER A 233 10.99 -12.39 17.99
C SER A 233 12.37 -12.90 18.42
N ASN A 234 13.45 -12.26 17.96
CA ASN A 234 14.85 -12.67 18.18
C ASN A 234 15.66 -11.74 19.11
N ASP A 235 15.19 -10.52 19.44
CA ASP A 235 15.90 -9.53 20.27
C ASP A 235 15.40 -9.48 21.73
N ILE A 236 14.36 -10.25 22.09
CA ILE A 236 14.42 -11.00 23.37
C ILE A 236 15.11 -12.34 23.09
N GLY A 237 16.34 -12.22 22.57
CA GLY A 237 17.25 -13.29 22.19
C GLY A 237 18.09 -13.84 23.34
N GLN A 238 17.86 -13.37 24.57
CA GLN A 238 17.90 -14.34 25.64
C GLN A 238 16.74 -15.30 25.42
N GLN A 239 17.05 -16.46 24.86
CA GLN A 239 16.39 -17.67 25.34
C GLN A 239 16.54 -17.67 26.86
N ASN A 240 15.46 -17.31 27.55
CA ASN A 240 15.20 -17.92 28.85
C ASN A 240 15.20 -19.45 28.65
N ASP A 241 15.54 -20.23 29.69
CA ASP A 241 15.77 -21.68 29.59
C ASP A 241 14.49 -22.52 29.36
N ARG A 242 13.49 -21.92 28.71
CA ARG A 242 12.10 -22.37 28.53
C ARG A 242 11.58 -22.17 27.10
N GLY A 243 12.28 -21.39 26.26
CA GLY A 243 12.01 -21.30 24.82
C GLY A 243 10.78 -20.50 24.40
N GLU A 244 10.37 -19.49 25.19
CA GLU A 244 9.25 -18.60 24.86
C GLU A 244 9.76 -17.29 24.25
N GLY A 245 9.53 -17.07 22.95
CA GLY A 245 9.96 -15.88 22.21
C GLY A 245 9.20 -14.62 22.64
N GLY A 246 9.91 -13.60 23.12
CA GLY A 246 9.34 -12.52 23.95
C GLY A 246 9.10 -11.17 23.27
N GLY A 247 8.98 -11.10 21.96
CA GLY A 247 8.82 -9.83 21.24
C GLY A 247 7.58 -9.02 21.66
N GLY A 248 7.78 -7.77 22.08
CA GLY A 248 6.69 -6.81 22.25
C GLY A 248 6.04 -6.42 20.92
N PRO A 249 4.76 -6.01 20.92
CA PRO A 249 4.03 -5.72 19.69
C PRO A 249 4.59 -4.51 18.96
N VAL A 250 4.35 -4.47 17.65
CA VAL A 250 4.78 -3.39 16.75
C VAL A 250 3.56 -2.87 15.97
N LEU A 251 3.48 -1.56 15.79
CA LEU A 251 2.52 -0.90 14.90
C LEU A 251 3.27 -0.04 13.86
N ILE A 252 2.97 -0.26 12.59
CA ILE A 252 3.36 0.63 11.50
C ILE A 252 2.21 1.62 11.25
N ILE A 253 2.49 2.91 11.26
CA ILE A 253 1.58 3.95 10.78
C ILE A 253 2.09 4.42 9.43
N LYS A 254 1.43 4.02 8.34
CA LYS A 254 1.82 4.35 6.96
C LYS A 254 0.96 5.50 6.42
N THR A 255 1.58 6.46 5.74
CA THR A 255 0.90 7.59 5.07
C THR A 255 1.59 7.89 3.74
N ALA A 256 1.02 7.46 2.63
CA ALA A 256 1.68 7.56 1.33
C ALA A 256 0.68 7.85 0.21
N TRP A 257 1.11 8.67 -0.75
CA TRP A 257 0.25 9.16 -1.84
C TRP A 257 1.04 9.39 -3.13
N GLY A 258 0.49 8.97 -4.27
CA GLY A 258 1.12 9.16 -5.57
C GLY A 258 1.30 10.64 -5.94
N GLY A 259 2.42 10.96 -6.58
CA GLY A 259 2.67 12.26 -7.21
C GLY A 259 2.99 13.43 -6.26
N LYS A 260 3.26 13.16 -4.98
CA LYS A 260 3.48 14.22 -3.97
C LYS A 260 4.95 14.63 -3.83
N SER A 261 5.16 15.92 -3.61
CA SER A 261 6.46 16.60 -3.50
C SER A 261 6.83 17.01 -2.06
N LEU A 262 8.11 17.30 -1.81
CA LEU A 262 8.55 17.92 -0.56
C LEU A 262 8.40 19.45 -0.59
N ASP A 263 8.64 20.12 -1.72
CA ASP A 263 8.53 21.59 -1.79
C ASP A 263 7.08 22.09 -1.62
N TYR A 264 6.08 21.32 -2.03
CA TYR A 264 4.68 21.74 -2.01
C TYR A 264 3.80 20.89 -1.08
N ASP A 265 3.72 19.57 -1.30
CA ASP A 265 2.72 18.70 -0.64
C ASP A 265 3.06 18.39 0.81
N PHE A 266 4.29 17.92 1.04
CA PHE A 266 4.85 17.59 2.35
C PHE A 266 5.62 18.75 3.01
N ARG A 267 5.45 19.98 2.49
CA ARG A 267 6.17 21.16 3.00
C ARG A 267 5.93 21.36 4.49
N SER A 268 6.99 21.23 5.28
CA SER A 268 6.95 21.36 6.74
C SER A 268 6.87 22.84 7.18
N PRO A 269 6.34 23.15 8.39
CA PRO A 269 6.21 24.53 8.87
C PRO A 269 7.50 25.35 8.87
N SER A 270 8.62 24.78 9.33
CA SER A 270 9.92 25.46 9.41
C SER A 270 10.62 25.60 8.06
N SER A 271 10.14 24.91 7.01
CA SER A 271 10.57 25.14 5.63
C SER A 271 10.16 26.52 5.07
N GLY A 272 9.37 27.30 5.83
CA GLY A 272 8.97 28.66 5.48
C GLY A 272 7.93 28.74 4.34
N PRO A 273 7.42 29.94 4.02
CA PRO A 273 6.38 30.12 3.00
C PRO A 273 6.90 29.82 1.59
N LEU A 274 6.08 29.16 0.77
CA LEU A 274 6.33 28.99 -0.65
C LEU A 274 5.92 30.28 -1.42
N PRO A 275 6.75 30.83 -2.31
CA PRO A 275 6.38 31.99 -3.13
C PRO A 275 5.19 31.69 -4.05
N ARG A 276 4.29 32.68 -4.26
CA ARG A 276 3.06 32.48 -5.03
C ARG A 276 3.30 32.21 -6.52
N ASP A 277 4.36 32.76 -7.08
CA ASP A 277 4.85 32.52 -8.44
C ASP A 277 5.39 31.11 -8.66
N LYS A 278 5.59 30.34 -7.57
CA LYS A 278 6.00 28.93 -7.61
C LYS A 278 4.84 27.96 -7.44
N ILE A 279 3.64 28.43 -7.08
CA ILE A 279 2.45 27.58 -6.97
C ILE A 279 1.84 27.43 -8.36
N ASP A 280 1.86 26.20 -8.88
CA ASP A 280 1.21 25.86 -10.15
C ASP A 280 -0.31 25.76 -9.98
N ALA A 281 -1.00 26.87 -10.25
CA ALA A 281 -2.45 26.95 -10.26
C ALA A 281 -3.10 26.27 -11.49
N GLU A 282 -2.35 25.93 -12.53
CA GLU A 282 -2.85 25.21 -13.72
C GLU A 282 -3.07 23.72 -13.36
N SER A 283 -2.16 23.15 -12.56
CA SER A 283 -2.34 21.84 -11.90
C SER A 283 -3.17 21.94 -10.59
N GLY A 284 -4.06 22.92 -10.47
CA GLY A 284 -4.96 23.08 -9.31
C GLY A 284 -4.30 23.48 -7.98
N GLY A 285 -3.02 23.87 -7.98
CA GLY A 285 -2.28 24.24 -6.78
C GLY A 285 -2.81 25.52 -6.11
N THR A 286 -2.81 25.54 -4.77
CA THR A 286 -3.28 26.69 -3.97
C THR A 286 -2.40 26.95 -2.76
N VAL A 287 -2.39 28.20 -2.27
CA VAL A 287 -1.67 28.59 -1.03
C VAL A 287 -2.16 27.79 0.18
N ALA A 288 -3.43 27.39 0.22
CA ALA A 288 -3.99 26.60 1.32
C ALA A 288 -3.50 25.14 1.32
N ASN A 289 -3.18 24.60 0.15
CA ASN A 289 -2.77 23.21 -0.03
C ASN A 289 -1.25 23.00 0.11
N VAL A 290 -0.45 24.08 0.22
CA VAL A 290 0.96 23.98 0.64
C VAL A 290 1.03 23.30 2.01
N GLY A 291 1.80 22.22 2.11
CA GLY A 291 1.95 21.39 3.32
C GLY A 291 0.70 20.58 3.70
N HIS A 292 -0.24 20.35 2.77
CA HIS A 292 -1.47 19.60 3.06
C HIS A 292 -1.17 18.18 3.55
N TYR A 293 -0.31 17.45 2.83
CA TYR A 293 0.01 16.05 3.14
C TYR A 293 0.93 15.93 4.37
N TYR A 294 1.77 16.94 4.66
CA TYR A 294 2.43 17.05 5.97
C TYR A 294 1.41 17.10 7.10
N ARG A 295 0.38 17.93 6.98
CA ARG A 295 -0.68 18.07 8.01
C ARG A 295 -1.53 16.81 8.12
N LEU A 296 -1.89 16.17 7.00
CA LEU A 296 -2.61 14.88 7.03
C LEU A 296 -1.79 13.78 7.71
N MET A 297 -0.51 13.65 7.38
CA MET A 297 0.42 12.70 7.99
C MET A 297 0.48 12.86 9.51
N ILE A 298 0.75 14.07 10.00
CA ILE A 298 0.82 14.36 11.44
C ILE A 298 -0.54 14.19 12.12
N ALA A 299 -1.63 14.60 11.49
CA ALA A 299 -2.98 14.43 12.05
C ALA A 299 -3.36 12.94 12.16
N TYR A 300 -3.12 12.14 11.11
CA TYR A 300 -3.41 10.71 11.10
C TYR A 300 -2.56 9.93 12.11
N ALA A 301 -1.27 10.26 12.23
CA ALA A 301 -0.42 9.69 13.28
C ALA A 301 -0.96 9.99 14.69
N LYS A 302 -1.35 11.24 14.97
CA LYS A 302 -1.96 11.64 16.25
C LYS A 302 -3.32 10.98 16.51
N GLU A 303 -4.10 10.76 15.45
CA GLU A 303 -5.40 10.07 15.48
C GLU A 303 -5.24 8.59 15.86
N VAL A 304 -4.36 7.85 15.18
CA VAL A 304 -4.04 6.45 15.52
C VAL A 304 -3.39 6.33 16.91
N LEU A 305 -2.50 7.25 17.28
CA LEU A 305 -1.86 7.27 18.60
C LEU A 305 -2.80 7.66 19.76
N SER A 306 -4.01 8.15 19.46
CA SER A 306 -5.04 8.44 20.48
C SER A 306 -5.84 7.20 20.91
N ASP A 307 -5.97 6.20 20.04
CA ASP A 307 -6.47 4.86 20.35
C ASP A 307 -5.70 3.79 19.53
N PRO A 308 -4.50 3.38 19.98
CA PRO A 308 -3.74 2.34 19.29
C PRO A 308 -4.41 0.97 19.34
N GLY A 309 -5.29 0.72 20.32
CA GLY A 309 -6.01 -0.54 20.49
C GLY A 309 -6.99 -0.83 19.37
N ARG A 310 -7.55 0.23 18.75
CA ARG A 310 -8.40 0.17 17.55
C ARG A 310 -7.75 -0.56 16.38
N VAL A 311 -6.45 -0.35 16.16
CA VAL A 311 -5.70 -0.88 15.00
C VAL A 311 -4.74 -2.00 15.36
N CYS A 312 -4.26 -2.01 16.61
CA CYS A 312 -3.36 -3.03 17.16
C CYS A 312 -3.98 -3.63 18.44
N PRO A 313 -4.81 -4.68 18.33
CA PRO A 313 -5.45 -5.33 19.49
C PRO A 313 -4.50 -5.97 20.51
N ALA A 314 -3.19 -6.02 20.24
CA ALA A 314 -2.15 -6.43 21.18
C ALA A 314 -1.61 -5.27 22.04
N TYR A 315 -2.13 -4.05 21.87
CA TYR A 315 -1.77 -2.88 22.67
C TYR A 315 -2.23 -3.03 24.13
N ASP A 316 -1.29 -2.91 25.07
CA ASP A 316 -1.57 -2.88 26.51
C ASP A 316 -1.45 -1.42 27.03
N PRO A 317 -2.56 -0.72 27.31
CA PRO A 317 -2.54 0.66 27.79
C PRO A 317 -1.97 0.81 29.22
N SER A 318 -1.66 -0.27 29.94
CA SER A 318 -0.97 -0.21 31.23
C SER A 318 0.55 -0.03 31.11
N VAL A 319 1.13 -0.33 29.95
CA VAL A 319 2.54 -0.06 29.62
C VAL A 319 2.72 0.97 28.52
N GLY A 320 1.68 1.24 27.72
CA GLY A 320 1.67 2.31 26.73
C GLY A 320 2.45 1.98 25.45
N TYR A 321 2.91 3.02 24.76
CA TYR A 321 3.63 2.93 23.49
C TYR A 321 4.87 3.82 23.49
N GLU A 322 5.79 3.52 22.58
CA GLU A 322 6.94 4.38 22.24
C GLU A 322 6.98 4.61 20.72
N ILE A 323 7.32 5.82 20.29
CA ILE A 323 7.51 6.11 18.86
C ILE A 323 8.98 5.77 18.54
N ALA A 324 9.18 4.59 17.96
CA ALA A 324 10.49 3.95 17.81
C ALA A 324 11.30 4.45 16.60
N GLY A 325 10.62 4.93 15.56
CA GLY A 325 11.32 5.52 14.41
C GLY A 325 10.40 6.07 13.31
N PHE A 326 10.99 6.83 12.39
CA PHE A 326 10.33 7.38 11.21
C PHE A 326 11.11 7.06 9.92
N VAL A 327 10.45 6.52 8.92
CA VAL A 327 11.00 6.24 7.59
C VAL A 327 10.37 7.18 6.56
N TRP A 328 11.18 8.03 5.94
CA TRP A 328 10.81 8.84 4.79
C TRP A 328 11.28 8.18 3.50
N PHE A 329 10.37 7.97 2.53
CA PHE A 329 10.76 7.51 1.19
C PHE A 329 9.97 8.21 0.09
N GLN A 330 10.60 9.22 -0.50
CA GLN A 330 10.03 10.12 -1.50
C GLN A 330 11.01 10.21 -2.69
N GLY A 331 10.96 11.25 -3.51
CA GLY A 331 12.04 11.58 -4.43
C GLY A 331 11.58 12.07 -5.81
N TRP A 332 11.06 11.13 -6.63
CA TRP A 332 10.87 11.30 -8.07
C TRP A 332 10.23 12.64 -8.50
N ASN A 333 9.15 13.06 -7.85
CA ASN A 333 8.46 14.31 -8.19
C ASN A 333 9.33 15.56 -8.01
N ASP A 334 10.12 15.67 -6.95
CA ASP A 334 11.05 16.79 -6.77
C ASP A 334 12.26 16.68 -7.73
N MET A 335 12.74 15.46 -7.99
CA MET A 335 13.80 15.21 -8.95
C MET A 335 13.43 15.72 -10.35
N VAL A 336 12.21 15.47 -10.82
CA VAL A 336 11.77 15.94 -12.15
C VAL A 336 11.37 17.42 -12.17
N ASP A 337 11.01 18.05 -11.05
CA ASP A 337 10.36 19.38 -11.05
C ASP A 337 11.29 20.58 -11.35
N TYR A 338 11.27 21.06 -12.59
CA TYR A 338 12.03 22.22 -13.05
C TYR A 338 11.55 23.57 -12.46
N ARG A 339 10.38 23.65 -11.81
CA ARG A 339 9.83 24.90 -11.24
C ARG A 339 10.60 25.36 -10.00
N TYR A 340 11.00 24.40 -9.16
CA TYR A 340 11.57 24.65 -7.83
C TYR A 340 13.09 24.52 -7.77
N TYR A 341 13.69 23.64 -8.60
CA TYR A 341 15.09 23.21 -8.49
C TYR A 341 15.95 23.57 -9.72
N ALA A 342 15.62 24.66 -10.40
CA ALA A 342 16.43 25.19 -11.51
C ALA A 342 17.69 25.90 -10.97
N GLY A 343 18.86 25.46 -11.43
CA GLY A 343 20.15 26.07 -11.11
C GLY A 343 20.37 27.42 -11.80
N LYS A 344 21.50 28.07 -11.50
CA LYS A 344 21.81 29.46 -11.89
C LYS A 344 21.79 29.74 -13.40
N SER A 345 22.02 28.73 -14.23
CA SER A 345 21.98 28.83 -15.69
C SER A 345 20.60 28.54 -16.31
N GLY A 346 19.63 28.07 -15.51
CA GLY A 346 18.37 27.49 -15.98
C GLY A 346 18.52 26.15 -16.71
N LYS A 347 19.73 25.58 -16.77
CA LYS A 347 20.03 24.30 -17.44
C LYS A 347 20.58 23.24 -16.48
N GLU A 348 21.34 23.66 -15.47
CA GLU A 348 21.70 22.82 -14.33
C GLU A 348 20.52 22.66 -13.36
N ARG A 349 20.54 21.61 -12.52
CA ARG A 349 19.65 21.47 -11.37
C ARG A 349 20.38 21.89 -10.09
N ASP A 350 19.64 22.49 -9.15
CA ASP A 350 20.13 22.81 -7.81
C ASP A 350 19.12 22.31 -6.77
N TYR A 351 19.52 21.28 -6.03
CA TYR A 351 18.70 20.61 -5.03
C TYR A 351 19.11 20.94 -3.58
N ALA A 352 19.98 21.92 -3.33
CA ALA A 352 20.36 22.29 -1.95
C ALA A 352 19.13 22.66 -1.10
N ARG A 353 18.13 23.31 -1.72
CA ARG A 353 16.82 23.59 -1.14
C ARG A 353 16.08 22.33 -0.68
N TYR A 354 16.19 21.20 -1.39
CA TYR A 354 15.58 19.93 -0.99
C TYR A 354 16.20 19.45 0.34
N SER A 355 17.53 19.51 0.45
CA SER A 355 18.24 19.15 1.70
C SER A 355 17.84 20.03 2.89
N ASP A 356 17.77 21.35 2.70
CA ASP A 356 17.35 22.30 3.75
C ASP A 356 15.92 22.00 4.25
N MET A 357 15.01 21.68 3.33
CA MET A 357 13.61 21.35 3.65
C MET A 357 13.47 19.97 4.26
N LEU A 358 14.23 18.96 3.81
CA LEU A 358 14.21 17.64 4.41
C LEU A 358 14.79 17.68 5.83
N ALA A 359 15.84 18.47 6.06
CA ALA A 359 16.33 18.74 7.41
C ALA A 359 15.28 19.47 8.28
N SER A 360 14.51 20.39 7.69
CA SER A 360 13.40 21.07 8.37
C SER A 360 12.24 20.10 8.69
N PHE A 361 11.89 19.22 7.76
CA PHE A 361 10.89 18.17 7.91
C PHE A 361 11.25 17.20 9.05
N VAL A 362 12.50 16.75 9.16
CA VAL A 362 12.96 15.93 10.30
C VAL A 362 12.76 16.65 11.64
N ARG A 363 13.11 17.94 11.74
CA ARG A 363 12.95 18.75 12.98
C ARG A 363 11.47 18.99 13.31
N ASP A 364 10.65 19.27 12.30
CA ASP A 364 9.23 19.55 12.47
C ASP A 364 8.46 18.28 12.87
N VAL A 365 8.71 17.13 12.22
CA VAL A 365 8.12 15.83 12.59
C VAL A 365 8.45 15.46 14.04
N ARG A 366 9.72 15.61 14.45
CA ARG A 366 10.17 15.39 15.84
C ARG A 366 9.44 16.31 16.83
N THR A 367 9.24 17.57 16.46
CA THR A 367 8.53 18.56 17.28
C THR A 367 7.03 18.24 17.38
N ASP A 368 6.38 17.95 16.25
CA ASP A 368 4.94 17.67 16.17
C ASP A 368 4.56 16.40 16.93
N LEU A 369 5.41 15.37 16.91
CA LEU A 369 5.19 14.10 17.61
C LEU A 369 5.69 14.11 19.07
N GLY A 370 6.35 15.19 19.51
CA GLY A 370 6.91 15.30 20.86
C GLY A 370 8.10 14.37 21.12
N ALA A 371 8.78 13.91 20.06
CA ALA A 371 9.86 12.92 20.11
C ALA A 371 11.16 13.55 19.56
N PRO A 372 11.90 14.35 20.36
CA PRO A 372 13.05 15.13 19.88
C PRO A 372 14.20 14.26 19.34
N ASP A 373 14.36 13.06 19.90
CA ASP A 373 15.41 12.11 19.55
C ASP A 373 14.93 10.96 18.64
N LEU A 374 13.77 11.11 17.97
CA LEU A 374 13.17 10.06 17.12
C LEU A 374 14.15 9.57 16.01
N PRO A 375 14.54 8.27 16.01
CA PRO A 375 15.37 7.69 14.95
C PRO A 375 14.74 7.85 13.58
N PHE A 376 15.53 8.27 12.60
CA PHE A 376 15.03 8.66 11.29
C PHE A 376 15.78 7.95 10.16
N VAL A 377 15.06 7.33 9.22
CA VAL A 377 15.63 6.79 7.98
C VAL A 377 15.14 7.64 6.81
N ILE A 378 16.09 8.09 5.99
CA ILE A 378 15.82 8.70 4.70
C ILE A 378 16.17 7.66 3.63
N GLY A 379 15.16 7.17 2.91
CA GLY A 379 15.35 6.37 1.71
C GLY A 379 15.78 7.27 0.55
N VAL A 380 17.03 7.14 0.13
CA VAL A 380 17.60 7.86 -1.02
C VAL A 380 17.25 7.10 -2.30
N MET A 381 16.75 7.81 -3.31
CA MET A 381 16.09 7.27 -4.50
C MET A 381 17.01 6.41 -5.37
N GLY A 382 16.65 5.14 -5.54
CA GLY A 382 17.45 4.12 -6.24
C GLY A 382 17.06 3.87 -7.70
N VAL A 383 16.12 4.63 -8.25
CA VAL A 383 15.68 4.48 -9.65
C VAL A 383 16.88 4.55 -10.58
N ASP A 384 16.91 3.65 -11.57
CA ASP A 384 17.99 3.45 -12.54
C ASP A 384 19.37 3.03 -11.99
N GLY A 385 19.48 2.69 -10.70
CA GLY A 385 20.65 1.98 -10.15
C GLY A 385 21.98 2.72 -10.38
N ASP A 386 22.98 2.01 -10.88
CA ASP A 386 24.28 2.57 -11.30
C ASP A 386 24.25 3.21 -12.71
N HIS A 387 23.11 3.13 -13.41
CA HIS A 387 22.85 3.76 -14.71
C HIS A 387 22.14 5.12 -14.61
N ALA A 388 22.04 5.68 -13.40
CA ALA A 388 21.42 6.97 -13.12
C ALA A 388 22.11 8.15 -13.83
N ASN A 389 21.30 9.13 -14.25
CA ASN A 389 21.79 10.34 -14.92
C ASN A 389 22.27 11.42 -13.93
N GLU A 390 22.92 12.47 -14.44
CA GLU A 390 23.51 13.55 -13.62
C GLU A 390 22.50 14.20 -12.65
N ASN A 391 21.25 14.42 -13.08
CA ASN A 391 20.23 15.01 -12.21
C ASN A 391 19.79 14.06 -11.10
N GLU A 392 19.71 12.75 -11.38
CA GLU A 392 19.40 11.72 -10.38
C GLU A 392 20.54 11.58 -9.37
N LEU A 393 21.79 11.63 -9.82
CA LEU A 393 22.96 11.63 -8.93
C LEU A 393 23.00 12.87 -8.03
N LEU A 394 22.80 14.07 -8.59
CA LEU A 394 22.70 15.32 -7.81
C LEU A 394 21.54 15.27 -6.80
N PHE A 395 20.40 14.69 -7.18
CA PHE A 395 19.25 14.54 -6.29
C PHE A 395 19.50 13.55 -5.16
N ARG A 396 20.11 12.38 -5.46
CA ARG A 396 20.51 11.37 -4.46
C ARG A 396 21.44 11.94 -3.39
N GLU A 397 22.38 12.80 -3.77
CA GLU A 397 23.24 13.50 -2.79
C GLU A 397 22.45 14.50 -1.93
N ALA A 398 21.47 15.20 -2.52
CA ALA A 398 20.62 16.14 -1.80
C ALA A 398 19.65 15.45 -0.82
N GLU A 399 19.15 14.25 -1.14
CA GLU A 399 18.41 13.39 -0.21
C GLU A 399 19.32 12.88 0.93
N ALA A 400 20.57 12.53 0.63
CA ALA A 400 21.51 11.99 1.61
C ALA A 400 22.09 13.06 2.57
N ALA A 401 22.25 14.30 2.10
CA ALA A 401 22.96 15.37 2.81
C ALA A 401 22.48 15.64 4.26
N PRO A 402 21.17 15.65 4.60
CA PRO A 402 20.70 15.87 5.97
C PRO A 402 21.32 14.90 6.98
N ALA A 403 21.51 13.62 6.64
CA ALA A 403 22.09 12.63 7.56
C ALA A 403 23.55 12.93 7.97
N SER A 404 24.22 13.87 7.28
CA SER A 404 25.57 14.34 7.60
C SER A 404 25.60 15.62 8.47
N LEU A 405 24.44 16.19 8.83
CA LEU A 405 24.36 17.36 9.71
C LEU A 405 24.78 16.99 11.15
N PRO A 406 25.56 17.83 11.86
CA PRO A 406 26.10 17.48 13.19
C PRO A 406 25.05 17.09 14.23
N GLU A 407 23.85 17.69 14.19
CA GLU A 407 22.73 17.36 15.08
C GLU A 407 22.01 16.03 14.76
N PHE A 408 22.34 15.42 13.62
CA PHE A 408 21.67 14.25 13.06
C PHE A 408 22.58 13.01 12.96
N VAL A 409 23.91 13.17 13.04
CA VAL A 409 24.87 12.06 13.05
C VAL A 409 24.52 11.02 14.13
N GLY A 410 24.29 9.78 13.71
CA GLY A 410 23.96 8.65 14.59
C GLY A 410 22.47 8.52 14.97
N ASN A 411 21.62 9.48 14.57
CA ASN A 411 20.17 9.44 14.80
C ASN A 411 19.33 9.74 13.54
N VAL A 412 19.98 9.98 12.40
CA VAL A 412 19.40 10.00 11.06
C VAL A 412 20.31 9.21 10.13
N VAL A 413 19.75 8.30 9.33
CA VAL A 413 20.51 7.44 8.40
C VAL A 413 19.93 7.58 6.99
N ALA A 414 20.80 7.92 6.03
CA ALA A 414 20.47 7.89 4.60
C ALA A 414 20.74 6.50 4.02
N VAL A 415 19.68 5.75 3.72
CA VAL A 415 19.75 4.41 3.10
C VAL A 415 19.71 4.57 1.58
N ARG A 416 20.84 4.30 0.91
CA ARG A 416 20.99 4.40 -0.54
C ARG A 416 20.40 3.16 -1.22
N THR A 417 19.24 3.32 -1.85
CA THR A 417 18.49 2.19 -2.43
C THR A 417 18.94 1.80 -3.85
N ALA A 418 19.88 2.53 -4.46
CA ALA A 418 20.37 2.28 -5.82
C ALA A 418 20.96 0.88 -6.03
N SER A 419 21.66 0.33 -5.04
CA SER A 419 22.23 -1.02 -5.08
C SER A 419 21.19 -2.15 -5.01
N PHE A 420 19.90 -1.82 -4.93
CA PHE A 420 18.79 -2.78 -4.96
C PHE A 420 18.05 -2.78 -6.30
N TRP A 421 18.45 -1.94 -7.25
CA TRP A 421 17.89 -1.91 -8.60
C TRP A 421 18.18 -3.24 -9.33
N ASP A 422 17.27 -3.65 -10.22
CA ASP A 422 17.46 -4.84 -11.05
C ASP A 422 17.77 -4.41 -12.49
N ASP A 423 19.06 -4.36 -12.82
CA ASP A 423 19.53 -3.90 -14.14
C ASP A 423 18.98 -4.73 -15.30
N ARG A 424 18.66 -6.01 -15.08
CA ARG A 424 18.07 -6.88 -16.11
C ARG A 424 16.67 -6.39 -16.46
N LEU A 425 15.82 -6.13 -15.46
CA LEU A 425 14.50 -5.56 -15.68
C LEU A 425 14.58 -4.10 -16.19
N GLY A 426 15.50 -3.30 -15.66
CA GLY A 426 15.72 -1.90 -16.07
C GLY A 426 16.13 -1.77 -17.54
N ALA A 427 17.00 -2.65 -18.04
CA ALA A 427 17.39 -2.70 -19.44
C ALA A 427 16.20 -2.97 -20.38
N VAL A 428 15.27 -3.86 -20.01
CA VAL A 428 14.06 -4.12 -20.81
C VAL A 428 13.01 -3.02 -20.63
N ASP A 429 12.95 -2.33 -19.48
CA ASP A 429 12.06 -1.17 -19.33
C ASP A 429 12.49 0.03 -20.19
N LYS A 430 13.81 0.22 -20.39
CA LYS A 430 14.36 1.17 -21.36
C LYS A 430 13.94 0.82 -22.79
N LYS A 431 14.03 -0.45 -23.19
CA LYS A 431 13.46 -0.93 -24.46
C LYS A 431 11.95 -0.70 -24.57
N LYS A 432 11.18 -0.87 -23.49
CA LYS A 432 9.74 -0.53 -23.47
C LYS A 432 9.50 0.96 -23.70
N ALA A 433 10.33 1.83 -23.13
CA ALA A 433 10.25 3.27 -23.36
C ALA A 433 10.54 3.63 -24.83
N GLU A 434 11.49 2.98 -25.50
CA GLU A 434 11.74 3.16 -26.94
C GLU A 434 10.53 2.74 -27.81
N VAL A 435 9.90 1.60 -27.50
CA VAL A 435 8.66 1.15 -28.19
C VAL A 435 7.51 2.13 -27.95
N ALA A 436 7.42 2.69 -26.73
CA ALA A 436 6.37 3.62 -26.34
C ALA A 436 6.54 4.99 -27.02
N ASP A 437 7.76 5.51 -27.09
CA ASP A 437 8.09 6.75 -27.80
C ASP A 437 7.88 6.62 -29.33
N LEU A 438 8.19 5.46 -29.92
CA LEU A 438 7.84 5.19 -31.32
C LEU A 438 6.32 5.24 -31.54
N ALA A 439 5.54 4.59 -30.66
CA ALA A 439 4.08 4.63 -30.73
C ALA A 439 3.54 6.05 -30.60
N ARG A 440 4.06 6.85 -29.66
CA ARG A 440 3.73 8.27 -29.53
C ARG A 440 4.05 9.05 -30.81
N ARG A 441 5.26 8.91 -31.39
CA ARG A 441 5.66 9.60 -32.62
C ARG A 441 4.85 9.20 -33.87
N LEU A 442 4.29 7.99 -33.89
CA LEU A 442 3.34 7.55 -34.93
C LEU A 442 1.99 8.27 -34.81
N ASP A 443 1.47 8.42 -33.59
CA ASP A 443 0.20 9.06 -33.28
C ASP A 443 0.28 10.59 -33.52
N ASP A 444 1.35 11.22 -33.00
CA ASP A 444 1.69 12.65 -33.16
C ASP A 444 2.03 13.06 -34.61
N ARG A 445 2.26 12.08 -35.50
CA ARG A 445 2.75 12.26 -36.88
C ARG A 445 4.05 13.07 -36.94
N ASP A 446 5.06 12.61 -36.21
CA ASP A 446 6.41 13.18 -36.22
C ASP A 446 6.87 13.45 -37.68
N PRO A 447 7.26 14.70 -38.05
CA PRO A 447 7.66 15.04 -39.43
C PRO A 447 8.87 14.27 -39.97
N SER A 448 9.62 13.58 -39.12
CA SER A 448 10.72 12.67 -39.47
C SER A 448 10.33 11.18 -39.40
N GLY A 449 9.13 10.87 -38.90
CA GLY A 449 8.65 9.51 -38.64
C GLY A 449 7.95 8.85 -39.82
N PRO A 450 7.71 7.52 -39.75
CA PRO A 450 7.09 6.74 -40.82
C PRO A 450 5.59 7.03 -41.06
N ASN A 451 4.95 7.87 -40.24
CA ASN A 451 3.57 8.35 -40.42
C ASN A 451 3.49 9.88 -40.64
N ALA A 452 4.57 10.51 -41.11
CA ALA A 452 4.64 11.96 -41.34
C ALA A 452 3.60 12.48 -42.36
N ASP A 453 3.12 11.63 -43.27
CA ASP A 453 2.04 11.92 -44.22
C ASP A 453 0.62 11.69 -43.62
N GLY A 454 0.53 11.04 -42.46
CA GLY A 454 -0.71 10.64 -41.82
C GLY A 454 -1.49 9.55 -42.57
N HIS A 455 -0.84 8.76 -43.44
CA HIS A 455 -1.50 7.73 -44.25
C HIS A 455 -1.58 6.35 -43.58
N MET A 456 -0.84 6.09 -42.49
CA MET A 456 -0.95 4.81 -41.77
C MET A 456 -2.27 4.74 -40.98
N THR A 457 -3.07 3.68 -41.18
CA THR A 457 -4.24 3.42 -40.32
C THR A 457 -3.81 3.05 -38.91
N VAL A 458 -4.72 3.14 -37.93
CA VAL A 458 -4.45 2.71 -36.54
C VAL A 458 -3.98 1.24 -36.47
N GLU A 459 -4.48 0.38 -37.37
CA GLU A 459 -4.06 -1.02 -37.44
C GLU A 459 -2.67 -1.18 -38.08
N ASP A 460 -2.31 -0.37 -39.08
CA ASP A 460 -0.95 -0.33 -39.64
C ASP A 460 0.06 0.18 -38.60
N GLN A 461 -0.31 1.21 -37.85
CA GLN A 461 0.51 1.77 -36.76
C GLN A 461 0.72 0.74 -35.65
N ARG A 462 -0.33 0.07 -35.17
CA ARG A 462 -0.23 -1.05 -34.21
C ARG A 462 0.66 -2.18 -34.73
N ARG A 463 0.49 -2.58 -36.01
CA ARG A 463 1.30 -3.63 -36.64
C ARG A 463 2.78 -3.23 -36.76
N TYR A 464 3.06 -1.95 -37.02
CA TYR A 464 4.43 -1.40 -37.03
C TYR A 464 5.06 -1.40 -35.63
N VAL A 465 4.32 -0.96 -34.60
CA VAL A 465 4.76 -0.98 -33.20
C VAL A 465 5.03 -2.41 -32.72
N ALA A 466 4.17 -3.36 -33.07
CA ALA A 466 4.35 -4.78 -32.73
C ALA A 466 5.57 -5.41 -33.42
N ASP A 467 5.76 -5.14 -34.71
CA ASP A 467 6.95 -5.57 -35.47
C ASP A 467 8.25 -5.00 -34.86
N TYR A 468 8.28 -3.70 -34.56
CA TYR A 468 9.41 -3.05 -33.89
C TYR A 468 9.69 -3.65 -32.51
N LYS A 469 8.65 -3.80 -31.67
CA LYS A 469 8.75 -4.45 -30.35
C LYS A 469 9.38 -5.84 -30.45
N SER A 470 8.93 -6.66 -31.40
CA SER A 470 9.41 -8.04 -31.60
C SER A 470 10.88 -8.14 -32.03
N LYS A 471 11.45 -7.05 -32.55
CA LYS A 471 12.86 -6.94 -32.96
C LYS A 471 13.76 -6.38 -31.85
N LEU A 472 13.19 -5.58 -30.94
CA LEU A 472 13.91 -4.94 -29.85
C LEU A 472 13.89 -5.77 -28.55
N ILE A 473 12.74 -6.38 -28.23
CA ILE A 473 12.52 -7.17 -27.01
C ILE A 473 12.35 -8.64 -27.40
N SER A 474 13.20 -9.51 -26.87
CA SER A 474 13.16 -10.95 -27.11
C SER A 474 12.12 -11.67 -26.23
N PRO A 475 11.68 -12.89 -26.60
CA PRO A 475 10.70 -13.65 -25.80
C PRO A 475 11.15 -13.93 -24.35
N ASP A 476 12.46 -14.12 -24.13
CA ASP A 476 13.02 -14.32 -22.78
C ASP A 476 12.97 -13.02 -21.94
N GLU A 477 13.14 -11.87 -22.58
CA GLU A 477 12.99 -10.55 -21.95
C GLU A 477 11.51 -10.23 -21.64
N GLU A 478 10.56 -10.63 -22.49
CA GLU A 478 9.12 -10.56 -22.19
C GLU A 478 8.74 -11.48 -21.01
N ALA A 479 9.30 -12.68 -20.96
CA ALA A 479 9.11 -13.62 -19.85
C ALA A 479 9.68 -13.08 -18.53
N LEU A 480 10.88 -12.50 -18.57
CA LEU A 480 11.53 -11.82 -17.45
C LEU A 480 10.65 -10.67 -16.91
N LEU A 481 10.21 -9.75 -17.78
CA LEU A 481 9.31 -8.66 -17.41
C LEU A 481 8.01 -9.17 -16.76
N LYS A 482 7.37 -10.18 -17.36
CA LYS A 482 6.11 -10.73 -16.87
C LYS A 482 6.22 -11.28 -15.44
N ARG A 483 7.38 -11.87 -15.11
CA ARG A 483 7.72 -12.50 -13.83
C ARG A 483 8.22 -11.49 -12.79
N GLY A 484 9.10 -10.55 -13.17
CA GLY A 484 9.78 -9.64 -12.26
C GLY A 484 9.16 -8.24 -12.09
N ALA A 485 8.31 -7.77 -13.01
CA ALA A 485 7.81 -6.39 -13.02
C ALA A 485 6.27 -6.26 -12.99
N SER A 486 5.78 -5.14 -12.46
CA SER A 486 4.36 -4.74 -12.51
C SER A 486 4.10 -3.24 -12.70
N ALA A 487 5.13 -2.40 -12.77
CA ALA A 487 5.01 -0.95 -13.00
C ALA A 487 6.20 -0.43 -13.84
N PRO A 488 6.19 0.83 -14.30
CA PRO A 488 7.35 1.45 -14.96
C PRO A 488 8.54 1.66 -14.02
N GLY A 489 9.72 1.95 -14.59
CA GLY A 489 10.97 2.18 -13.84
C GLY A 489 10.88 3.18 -12.70
N TYR A 490 10.16 4.30 -12.89
CA TYR A 490 9.97 5.34 -11.86
C TYR A 490 9.13 4.89 -10.64
N HIS A 491 8.52 3.70 -10.70
CA HIS A 491 7.86 3.03 -9.58
C HIS A 491 8.65 1.76 -9.15
N TYR A 492 9.99 1.79 -9.26
CA TYR A 492 10.90 0.66 -9.03
C TYR A 492 10.46 -0.62 -9.78
N LEU A 493 10.04 -0.44 -11.04
CA LEU A 493 9.59 -1.50 -11.96
C LEU A 493 8.37 -2.31 -11.44
N GLY A 494 7.78 -1.92 -10.30
CA GLY A 494 6.87 -2.78 -9.56
C GLY A 494 7.49 -4.12 -9.16
N CYS A 495 8.79 -4.13 -8.85
CA CYS A 495 9.53 -5.36 -8.59
C CYS A 495 9.63 -5.65 -7.08
N ALA A 496 9.03 -6.76 -6.62
CA ALA A 496 9.07 -7.12 -5.20
C ALA A 496 10.49 -7.38 -4.66
N LYS A 497 11.46 -7.77 -5.50
CA LYS A 497 12.88 -7.88 -5.13
C LYS A 497 13.43 -6.54 -4.61
N ILE A 498 13.24 -5.49 -5.42
CA ILE A 498 13.71 -4.14 -5.12
C ILE A 498 13.04 -3.62 -3.84
N PHE A 499 11.70 -3.65 -3.78
CA PHE A 499 10.96 -3.19 -2.60
C PHE A 499 11.25 -4.00 -1.32
N ALA A 500 11.50 -5.30 -1.43
CA ALA A 500 11.83 -6.13 -0.27
C ALA A 500 13.24 -5.84 0.27
N GLN A 501 14.23 -5.65 -0.60
CA GLN A 501 15.58 -5.23 -0.19
C GLN A 501 15.55 -3.84 0.46
N ILE A 502 14.76 -2.90 -0.07
CA ILE A 502 14.55 -1.58 0.51
C ILE A 502 13.95 -1.69 1.93
N GLY A 503 12.87 -2.46 2.10
CA GLY A 503 12.21 -2.62 3.40
C GLY A 503 13.12 -3.25 4.46
N GLU A 504 13.85 -4.30 4.11
CA GLU A 504 14.87 -4.92 4.98
C GLU A 504 15.97 -3.92 5.38
N ALA A 505 16.48 -3.12 4.43
CA ALA A 505 17.53 -2.13 4.70
C ALA A 505 17.04 -0.99 5.60
N PHE A 506 15.79 -0.53 5.44
CA PHE A 506 15.17 0.45 6.34
C PHE A 506 15.00 -0.11 7.75
N ALA A 507 14.61 -1.38 7.90
CA ALA A 507 14.43 -2.02 9.21
C ALA A 507 15.76 -2.26 9.92
N GLU A 508 16.78 -2.77 9.22
CA GLU A 508 18.10 -2.99 9.82
C GLU A 508 18.77 -1.65 10.19
N ALA A 509 18.59 -0.58 9.40
CA ALA A 509 19.04 0.76 9.79
C ALA A 509 18.39 1.27 11.09
N MET A 510 17.08 1.05 11.28
CA MET A 510 16.39 1.37 12.54
C MET A 510 16.93 0.53 13.71
N LEU A 511 17.02 -0.79 13.53
CA LEU A 511 17.51 -1.71 14.55
C LEU A 511 18.97 -1.43 14.94
N GLN A 512 19.80 -0.96 14.00
CA GLN A 512 21.16 -0.51 14.31
C GLN A 512 21.18 0.76 15.17
N MET A 513 20.30 1.74 14.92
CA MET A 513 20.14 2.91 15.79
C MET A 513 19.63 2.52 17.18
N GLU A 514 18.60 1.66 17.28
CA GLU A 514 18.10 1.14 18.57
C GLU A 514 19.20 0.43 19.38
N ARG A 515 19.97 -0.44 18.72
CA ARG A 515 21.10 -1.17 19.33
C ARG A 515 22.22 -0.22 19.76
N ALA A 516 22.54 0.81 18.97
CA ALA A 516 23.56 1.80 19.29
C ALA A 516 23.16 2.68 20.50
N ALA A 517 21.94 3.21 20.52
CA ALA A 517 21.41 3.96 21.65
C ALA A 517 21.36 3.11 22.93
N SER A 518 20.87 1.87 22.83
CA SER A 518 20.87 0.89 23.92
C SER A 518 22.27 0.58 24.44
N ALA A 519 23.27 0.51 23.56
CA ALA A 519 24.66 0.28 23.94
C ALA A 519 25.35 1.52 24.53
N GLN A 520 24.84 2.73 24.26
CA GLN A 520 25.34 3.96 24.86
C GLN A 520 24.80 4.14 26.28
N LEU A 521 23.48 3.98 26.49
CA LEU A 521 22.86 4.03 27.82
C LEU A 521 23.49 3.02 28.81
N ARG A 522 23.89 1.83 28.32
CA ARG A 522 24.60 0.80 29.11
C ARG A 522 26.06 1.12 29.47
N LYS A 523 26.62 2.24 28.98
CA LYS A 523 27.96 2.75 29.38
C LYS A 523 27.87 3.93 30.35
N GLU A 524 26.69 4.57 30.42
CA GLU A 524 26.43 5.75 31.22
C GLU A 524 25.80 5.42 32.59
N ALA A 525 25.34 4.17 32.76
CA ALA A 525 24.80 3.57 33.97
C ALA A 525 25.80 2.59 34.64
#